data_AF-A0A822BNQ3-F1
#
_entry.id   AF-A0A822BNQ3-F1
#
_cell.length_a   1.000
_cell.length_b   1.000
_cell.length_c   1.000
_cell.angle_alpha   90.00
_cell.angle_beta   90.00
_cell.angle_gamma   90.00
#
_symmetry.space_group_name_H-M   'P 1'
#
loop_
_entity.id
_entity.type
_entity.pdbx_description
1 polymer ?
#
loop_
_entity_poly.entity_id
_entity_poly.type
_entity_poly.pdbx_seq_one_letter_code
_entity_poly.pdbx_strand_id
1 'polypeptide(L)'
;MKTSTDRIKYYLVYHDELKQLLKILNYGFEVLKDDINKTLIDTENVLNPNCFPLKTNDYYKLITVDNVIYQIPPNTVIDNAESLSEKFLFECDGEPFVENCLMNLIELIITPKYIQGINNIQNILVIYARMSLEISNLRRYTVNNLEKLKPIINLLTSILALYNEPPKVFQMIMTDYITANRLNTCTNIDACITHLKTLKNFKIGLDKNTINKILSKLEIELLKNWLYDNDDNYVDLLQILDNSNNDLWKYSAKIFAYFEGVLGFEIIRTNHGQVTVDGPYVQLEQYLARVNMSQRTTKIEHLLSNRIHSYLKQTIRKENIESSINNEYTYFEDNLIQLQSLLNQQQRSQVKIICLLSWLKYYTEMYSFALIMTQSQHNVMRQIDRLLLNNESKVCSSVKIFIIKQMIYFHNMSLEELKQTLSNRNIAWIKPILLQQSNIHEKEPNNFILPTPLFECKNEYIHVDQLFKQFKEVNQLENLIKNCQTDKSLAYSFYLWFVRYYTRFHRIKKYLNRY
;
A
#
# COMPACT_ATOMS: atom_id res chain seq x y z
N MET A 1 -12.54 39.96 -17.51
CA MET A 1 -12.88 39.95 -16.07
C MET A 1 -14.04 40.90 -15.80
N LYS A 2 -14.97 40.59 -14.89
CA LYS A 2 -16.06 41.52 -14.50
C LYS A 2 -15.47 42.73 -13.77
N THR A 3 -16.01 43.93 -14.02
CA THR A 3 -15.62 45.11 -13.21
C THR A 3 -16.13 44.96 -11.77
N SER A 4 -15.58 45.73 -10.84
CA SER A 4 -16.06 45.77 -9.44
C SER A 4 -17.57 46.04 -9.36
N THR A 5 -18.07 46.93 -10.22
CA THR A 5 -19.50 47.26 -10.33
C THR A 5 -20.33 46.08 -10.83
N ASP A 6 -19.83 45.33 -11.82
CA ASP A 6 -20.51 44.15 -12.36
C ASP A 6 -20.53 42.99 -11.35
N ARG A 7 -19.47 42.85 -10.55
CA ARG A 7 -19.40 41.88 -9.44
C ARG A 7 -20.45 42.20 -8.37
N ILE A 8 -20.55 43.46 -7.96
CA ILE A 8 -21.56 43.90 -6.98
C ILE A 8 -22.97 43.63 -7.50
N LYS A 9 -23.28 44.01 -8.76
CA LYS A 9 -24.58 43.71 -9.37
C LYS A 9 -24.88 42.21 -9.42
N TYR A 10 -23.89 41.40 -9.77
CA TYR A 10 -24.02 39.95 -9.79
C TYR A 10 -24.34 39.39 -8.39
N TYR A 11 -23.60 39.77 -7.36
CA TYR A 11 -23.81 39.26 -6.00
C TYR A 11 -25.07 39.80 -5.32
N LEU A 12 -25.60 40.95 -5.76
CA LEU A 12 -26.91 41.42 -5.32
C LEU A 12 -28.05 40.54 -5.87
N VAL A 13 -27.90 40.02 -7.09
CA VAL A 13 -28.85 39.06 -7.68
C VAL A 13 -28.67 37.68 -7.04
N TYR A 14 -27.43 37.21 -6.93
CA TYR A 14 -27.06 35.92 -6.32
C TYR A 14 -26.67 36.06 -4.84
N HIS A 15 -27.57 36.66 -4.05
CA HIS A 15 -27.30 37.02 -2.65
C HIS A 15 -27.03 35.82 -1.72
N ASP A 16 -27.53 34.63 -2.03
CA ASP A 16 -27.21 33.43 -1.26
C ASP A 16 -25.78 32.93 -1.48
N GLU A 17 -25.27 33.07 -2.71
CA GLU A 17 -23.85 32.84 -3.04
C GLU A 17 -22.97 33.81 -2.26
N LEU A 18 -23.35 35.10 -2.23
CA LEU A 18 -22.66 36.12 -1.44
C LEU A 18 -22.66 35.79 0.07
N LYS A 19 -23.79 35.37 0.64
CA LYS A 19 -23.87 34.99 2.06
C LYS A 19 -22.92 33.83 2.38
N GLN A 20 -22.83 32.83 1.51
CA GLN A 20 -21.93 31.69 1.69
C GLN A 20 -20.46 32.13 1.62
N LEU A 21 -20.10 32.95 0.64
CA LEU A 21 -18.74 33.50 0.52
C LEU A 21 -18.36 34.34 1.74
N LEU A 22 -19.25 35.22 2.21
CA LEU A 22 -19.04 36.02 3.41
C LEU A 22 -18.87 35.14 4.66
N LYS A 23 -19.65 34.06 4.77
CA LYS A 23 -19.53 33.09 5.87
C LYS A 23 -18.16 32.40 5.87
N ILE A 24 -17.67 31.98 4.70
CA ILE A 24 -16.34 31.37 4.55
C ILE A 24 -15.25 32.37 4.92
N LEU A 25 -15.35 33.61 4.44
CA LEU A 25 -14.39 34.67 4.77
C LEU A 25 -14.42 34.97 6.27
N ASN A 26 -15.60 35.01 6.88
CA ASN A 26 -15.74 35.25 8.31
C ASN A 26 -15.07 34.16 9.14
N TYR A 27 -15.21 32.89 8.76
CA TYR A 27 -14.44 31.80 9.37
C TYR A 27 -12.93 32.00 9.23
N GLY A 28 -12.46 32.40 8.05
CA GLY A 28 -11.07 32.75 7.83
C GLY A 28 -10.61 33.92 8.72
N PHE A 29 -11.43 34.96 8.87
CA PHE A 29 -11.10 36.14 9.67
C PHE A 29 -11.19 35.91 11.18
N GLU A 30 -12.07 35.01 11.67
CA GLU A 30 -12.06 34.57 13.07
C GLU A 30 -10.69 34.00 13.50
N VAL A 31 -9.93 33.53 12.51
CA VAL A 31 -8.63 32.91 12.68
C VAL A 31 -7.48 33.90 12.51
N LEU A 32 -7.63 34.88 11.61
CA LEU A 32 -6.58 35.80 11.21
C LEU A 32 -6.57 37.08 12.07
N LYS A 33 -5.39 37.45 12.58
CA LYS A 33 -5.20 38.73 13.29
C LYS A 33 -5.27 39.92 12.31
N ASP A 34 -5.72 41.07 12.80
CA ASP A 34 -6.02 42.27 12.00
C ASP A 34 -4.92 42.72 11.02
N ASP A 35 -3.64 42.60 11.38
CA ASP A 35 -2.52 43.00 10.51
C ASP A 35 -2.36 42.11 9.26
N ILE A 36 -2.83 40.87 9.30
CA ILE A 36 -2.74 39.92 8.18
C ILE A 36 -3.91 40.13 7.20
N ASN A 37 -5.06 40.58 7.71
CA ASN A 37 -6.26 40.85 6.92
C ASN A 37 -6.02 41.94 5.86
N LYS A 38 -5.22 42.96 6.18
CA LYS A 38 -4.84 44.03 5.24
C LYS A 38 -4.13 43.49 3.99
N THR A 39 -3.19 42.55 4.16
CA THR A 39 -2.47 41.95 3.02
C THR A 39 -3.36 41.19 2.02
N LEU A 40 -4.44 40.56 2.49
CA LEU A 40 -5.37 39.79 1.66
C LEU A 40 -6.34 40.70 0.86
N ILE A 41 -6.57 41.90 1.38
CA ILE A 41 -7.42 42.95 0.80
C ILE A 41 -6.60 43.89 -0.11
N ASP A 42 -5.36 44.22 0.28
CA ASP A 42 -4.48 45.17 -0.42
C ASP A 42 -3.73 44.54 -1.60
N THR A 43 -3.63 43.21 -1.66
CA THR A 43 -3.15 42.53 -2.87
C THR A 43 -4.28 42.47 -3.88
N GLU A 44 -4.36 43.48 -4.75
CA GLU A 44 -5.01 43.31 -6.06
C GLU A 44 -4.29 42.14 -6.76
N ASN A 45 -4.82 40.94 -6.58
CA ASN A 45 -4.26 39.69 -7.09
C ASN A 45 -4.42 39.56 -8.61
N VAL A 46 -4.72 40.65 -9.31
CA VAL A 46 -4.86 40.71 -10.76
C VAL A 46 -3.78 41.63 -11.29
N LEU A 47 -2.72 41.05 -11.85
CA LEU A 47 -1.62 41.83 -12.41
C LEU A 47 -1.93 42.25 -13.84
N ASN A 48 -1.45 43.44 -14.19
CA ASN A 48 -1.53 43.96 -15.55
C ASN A 48 -0.60 43.13 -16.46
N PRO A 49 -0.99 42.77 -17.70
CA PRO A 49 -0.16 42.03 -18.66
C PRO A 49 1.25 42.58 -18.89
N ASN A 50 1.53 43.84 -18.54
CA ASN A 50 2.84 44.48 -18.72
C ASN A 50 3.81 44.30 -17.54
N CYS A 51 3.51 43.45 -16.55
CA CYS A 51 4.28 43.33 -15.31
C CYS A 51 5.40 42.26 -15.33
N PHE A 52 5.98 41.95 -16.51
CA PHE A 52 7.09 40.98 -16.61
C PHE A 52 8.47 41.62 -16.33
N PRO A 53 9.42 40.90 -15.70
CA PRO A 53 9.32 39.54 -15.18
C PRO A 53 8.49 39.48 -13.90
N LEU A 54 7.71 38.41 -13.77
CA LEU A 54 6.82 38.19 -12.64
C LEU A 54 7.48 37.29 -11.61
N LYS A 55 7.57 37.81 -10.40
CA LYS A 55 7.87 37.00 -9.23
C LYS A 55 6.64 36.96 -8.33
N THR A 56 6.10 35.76 -8.15
CA THR A 56 5.05 35.52 -7.15
C THR A 56 5.70 35.23 -5.80
N ASN A 57 5.07 35.72 -4.74
CA ASN A 57 5.48 35.47 -3.36
C ASN A 57 4.63 34.29 -2.83
N ASP A 58 4.16 34.38 -1.59
CA ASP A 58 3.42 33.32 -0.90
C ASP A 58 1.97 33.09 -1.39
N TYR A 59 1.51 33.82 -2.43
CA TYR A 59 0.10 33.82 -2.88
C TYR A 59 -0.04 33.62 -4.38
N TYR A 60 -1.17 33.03 -4.79
CA TYR A 60 -1.59 32.92 -6.18
C TYR A 60 -1.91 34.29 -6.76
N LYS A 61 -1.49 34.52 -7.99
CA LYS A 61 -1.79 35.73 -8.76
C LYS A 61 -2.49 35.39 -10.06
N LEU A 62 -3.52 36.16 -10.40
CA LEU A 62 -4.20 36.13 -11.67
C LEU A 62 -3.57 37.12 -12.65
N ILE A 63 -3.44 36.71 -13.90
CA ILE A 63 -2.91 37.54 -14.98
C ILE A 63 -3.82 37.36 -16.18
N THR A 64 -4.16 38.46 -16.84
CA THR A 64 -4.95 38.39 -18.08
C THR A 64 -4.05 38.80 -19.23
N VAL A 65 -3.83 37.89 -20.18
CA VAL A 65 -3.09 38.15 -21.43
C VAL A 65 -4.01 37.75 -22.58
N ASP A 66 -4.25 38.65 -23.53
CA ASP A 66 -5.10 38.41 -24.71
C ASP A 66 -6.49 37.81 -24.40
N ASN A 67 -7.14 38.32 -23.34
CA ASN A 67 -8.41 37.85 -22.80
C ASN A 67 -8.41 36.43 -22.21
N VAL A 68 -7.25 35.77 -22.13
CA VAL A 68 -7.05 34.51 -21.42
C VAL A 68 -6.59 34.79 -19.99
N ILE A 69 -7.17 34.07 -19.02
CA ILE A 69 -6.82 34.21 -17.60
C ILE A 69 -5.85 33.09 -17.22
N TYR A 70 -4.73 33.48 -16.63
CA TYR A 70 -3.74 32.59 -16.07
C TYR A 70 -3.69 32.74 -14.57
N GLN A 71 -3.55 31.63 -13.84
CA GLN A 71 -3.31 31.60 -12.41
C GLN A 71 -1.89 31.12 -12.16
N ILE A 72 -1.06 32.01 -11.61
CA ILE A 72 0.33 31.73 -11.30
C ILE A 72 0.42 31.29 -9.83
N PRO A 73 0.93 30.08 -9.54
CA PRO A 73 1.05 29.59 -8.18
C PRO A 73 2.13 30.34 -7.38
N PRO A 74 2.07 30.32 -6.04
CA PRO A 74 3.08 30.91 -5.17
C PRO A 74 4.51 30.48 -5.52
N ASN A 75 5.49 31.35 -5.27
CA ASN A 75 6.92 31.10 -5.45
C ASN A 75 7.34 30.71 -6.89
N THR A 76 6.54 31.08 -7.89
CA THR A 76 6.81 30.89 -9.31
C THR A 76 7.40 32.16 -9.92
N VAL A 77 8.39 31.98 -10.79
CA VAL A 77 8.98 33.03 -11.63
C VAL A 77 8.54 32.82 -13.08
N ILE A 78 8.03 33.87 -13.71
CA ILE A 78 7.66 33.88 -15.14
C ILE A 78 8.41 35.05 -15.79
N ASP A 79 9.29 34.75 -16.73
CA ASP A 79 10.19 35.77 -17.30
C ASP A 79 9.49 36.63 -18.36
N ASN A 80 8.57 36.07 -19.14
CA ASN A 80 7.83 36.77 -20.19
C ASN A 80 6.46 36.13 -20.47
N ALA A 81 5.62 36.80 -21.27
CA ALA A 81 4.28 36.32 -21.63
C ALA A 81 4.32 34.98 -22.41
N GLU A 82 5.34 34.76 -23.23
CA GLU A 82 5.53 33.51 -23.99
C GLU A 82 5.82 32.30 -23.10
N SER A 83 6.30 32.54 -21.87
CA SER A 83 6.54 31.49 -20.86
C SER A 83 5.27 31.01 -20.15
N LEU A 84 4.10 31.62 -20.44
CA LEU A 84 2.81 31.17 -19.94
C LEU A 84 2.35 29.91 -20.68
N SER A 85 2.70 28.75 -20.13
CA SER A 85 2.24 27.46 -20.62
C SER A 85 0.78 27.16 -20.25
N GLU A 86 0.14 26.25 -20.98
CA GLU A 86 -1.21 25.72 -20.70
C GLU A 86 -1.42 25.28 -19.24
N LYS A 87 -0.38 24.84 -18.55
CA LYS A 87 -0.46 24.44 -17.13
C LYS A 87 -0.90 25.55 -16.16
N PHE A 88 -0.80 26.82 -16.58
CA PHE A 88 -1.23 27.98 -15.79
C PHE A 88 -2.58 28.53 -16.24
N LEU A 89 -3.18 27.95 -17.27
CA LEU A 89 -4.50 28.35 -17.74
C LEU A 89 -5.50 28.17 -16.59
N PHE A 90 -6.27 29.22 -16.31
CA PHE A 90 -7.23 29.20 -15.22
C PHE A 90 -8.64 29.04 -15.76
N GLU A 91 -9.08 27.79 -15.80
CA GLU A 91 -10.45 27.41 -16.17
C GLU A 91 -11.34 27.49 -14.94
N CYS A 92 -12.25 28.46 -14.91
CA CYS A 92 -13.23 28.59 -13.84
C CYS A 92 -14.65 28.80 -14.39
N ASP A 93 -15.61 28.07 -13.82
CA ASP A 93 -17.04 28.27 -14.09
C ASP A 93 -17.61 29.49 -13.32
N GLY A 94 -16.97 29.82 -12.20
CA GLY A 94 -17.32 30.91 -11.30
C GLY A 94 -16.67 32.23 -11.65
N GLU A 95 -16.54 33.10 -10.66
CA GLU A 95 -15.79 34.35 -10.81
C GLU A 95 -14.30 34.10 -10.43
N PRO A 96 -13.35 34.34 -11.35
CA PRO A 96 -11.95 33.94 -11.15
C PRO A 96 -11.28 34.58 -9.93
N PHE A 97 -11.58 35.86 -9.66
CA PHE A 97 -11.02 36.58 -8.51
C PHE A 97 -11.52 35.99 -7.20
N VAL A 98 -12.81 35.66 -7.09
CA VAL A 98 -13.35 35.01 -5.88
C VAL A 98 -12.71 33.66 -5.64
N GLU A 99 -12.57 32.84 -6.68
CA GLU A 99 -11.90 31.54 -6.54
C GLU A 99 -10.44 31.69 -6.08
N ASN A 100 -9.70 32.62 -6.70
CA ASN A 100 -8.33 32.93 -6.31
C ASN A 100 -8.24 33.50 -4.88
N CYS A 101 -9.21 34.30 -4.44
CA CYS A 101 -9.28 34.79 -3.06
C CYS A 101 -9.51 33.65 -2.06
N LEU A 102 -10.38 32.68 -2.38
CA LEU A 102 -10.59 31.49 -1.53
C LEU A 102 -9.33 30.63 -1.45
N MET A 103 -8.63 30.43 -2.59
CA MET A 103 -7.35 29.73 -2.62
C MET A 103 -6.29 30.45 -1.78
N ASN A 104 -6.17 31.78 -1.91
CA ASN A 104 -5.22 32.58 -1.12
C ASN A 104 -5.57 32.63 0.37
N LEU A 105 -6.86 32.57 0.73
CA LEU A 105 -7.28 32.43 2.11
C LEU A 105 -6.75 31.13 2.71
N ILE A 106 -6.82 30.02 1.96
CA ILE A 106 -6.25 28.72 2.37
C ILE A 106 -4.74 28.82 2.54
N GLU A 107 -4.00 29.40 1.57
CA GLU A 107 -2.55 29.60 1.70
C GLU A 107 -2.21 30.41 2.95
N LEU A 108 -3.00 31.44 3.26
CA LEU A 108 -2.74 32.30 4.39
C LEU A 108 -2.91 31.58 5.73
N ILE A 109 -4.01 30.85 5.93
CA ILE A 109 -4.28 30.13 7.18
C ILE A 109 -3.33 28.95 7.40
N ILE A 110 -2.54 28.55 6.40
CA ILE A 110 -1.50 27.52 6.57
C ILE A 110 -0.10 28.11 6.70
N THR A 111 0.05 29.44 6.74
CA THR A 111 1.37 30.09 6.85
C THR A 111 2.03 29.89 8.21
N PRO A 112 3.39 29.82 8.26
CA PRO A 112 4.17 29.76 9.49
C PRO A 112 3.77 30.83 10.51
N LYS A 113 3.62 32.07 10.04
CA LYS A 113 3.31 33.24 10.85
C LYS A 113 1.99 33.07 11.61
N TYR A 114 0.97 32.55 10.93
CA TYR A 114 -0.30 32.27 11.57
C TYR A 114 -0.19 31.08 12.54
N ILE A 115 0.46 30.00 12.12
CA ILE A 115 0.57 28.78 12.94
C ILE A 115 1.25 29.03 14.29
N GLN A 116 2.29 29.86 14.32
CA GLN A 116 2.97 30.24 15.56
C GLN A 116 2.05 30.99 16.54
N GLY A 117 0.99 31.62 16.04
CA GLY A 117 0.00 32.33 16.86
C GLY A 117 -1.10 31.44 17.46
N ILE A 118 -1.12 30.15 17.12
CA ILE A 118 -2.18 29.22 17.52
C ILE A 118 -2.07 28.87 19.00
N ASN A 119 -3.08 29.23 19.78
CA ASN A 119 -3.21 28.84 21.19
C ASN A 119 -4.36 27.85 21.45
N ASN A 120 -5.30 27.68 20.51
CA ASN A 120 -6.46 26.80 20.66
C ASN A 120 -6.65 25.91 19.41
N ILE A 121 -6.13 24.68 19.48
CA ILE A 121 -6.25 23.70 18.39
C ILE A 121 -7.69 23.28 18.12
N GLN A 122 -8.54 23.18 19.15
CA GLN A 122 -9.93 22.76 18.96
C GLN A 122 -10.70 23.76 18.10
N ASN A 123 -10.54 25.05 18.39
CA ASN A 123 -11.18 26.11 17.62
C ASN A 123 -10.77 26.05 16.13
N ILE A 124 -9.47 25.88 15.88
CA ILE A 124 -8.93 25.83 14.52
C ILE A 124 -9.42 24.63 13.76
N LEU A 125 -9.47 23.47 14.40
CA LEU A 125 -10.01 22.25 13.81
C LEU A 125 -11.47 22.44 13.40
N VAL A 126 -12.28 23.07 14.25
CA VAL A 126 -13.68 23.40 13.94
C VAL A 126 -13.76 24.36 12.75
N ILE A 127 -12.93 25.40 12.74
CA ILE A 127 -12.94 26.40 11.67
C ILE A 127 -12.51 25.78 10.33
N TYR A 128 -11.43 25.00 10.30
CA TYR A 128 -10.95 24.36 9.07
C TYR A 128 -11.96 23.35 8.53
N ALA A 129 -12.60 22.58 9.41
CA ALA A 129 -13.67 21.66 9.02
C ALA A 129 -14.88 22.41 8.44
N ARG A 130 -15.28 23.54 9.04
CA ARG A 130 -16.37 24.39 8.54
C ARG A 130 -16.02 25.02 7.20
N MET A 131 -14.82 25.60 7.06
CA MET A 131 -14.35 26.16 5.79
C MET A 131 -14.35 25.11 4.69
N SER A 132 -13.80 23.92 4.95
CA SER A 132 -13.77 22.83 3.97
C SER A 132 -15.17 22.40 3.55
N LEU A 133 -16.11 22.27 4.49
CA LEU A 133 -17.49 21.94 4.18
C LEU A 133 -18.18 23.03 3.34
N GLU A 134 -18.08 24.30 3.74
CA GLU A 134 -18.74 25.40 3.03
C GLU A 134 -18.16 25.62 1.64
N ILE A 135 -16.82 25.57 1.48
CA ILE A 135 -16.18 25.69 0.16
C ILE A 135 -16.61 24.54 -0.74
N SER A 136 -16.67 23.30 -0.23
CA SER A 136 -17.12 22.14 -1.03
C SER A 136 -18.58 22.25 -1.50
N ASN A 137 -19.41 23.07 -0.82
CA ASN A 137 -20.79 23.30 -1.20
C ASN A 137 -20.95 24.38 -2.29
N LEU A 138 -19.89 25.11 -2.63
CA LEU A 138 -19.89 26.13 -3.67
C LEU A 138 -19.86 25.48 -5.06
N ARG A 139 -21.03 25.21 -5.63
CA ARG A 139 -21.18 24.47 -6.91
C ARG A 139 -20.50 25.10 -8.14
N ARG A 140 -20.24 26.42 -8.11
CA ARG A 140 -19.67 27.19 -9.23
C ARG A 140 -18.16 27.42 -9.11
N TYR A 141 -17.55 27.01 -8.01
CA TYR A 141 -16.17 27.34 -7.68
C TYR A 141 -15.35 26.07 -7.47
N THR A 142 -14.18 26.01 -8.10
CA THR A 142 -13.30 24.83 -8.04
C THR A 142 -12.03 25.16 -7.27
N VAL A 143 -12.13 25.20 -5.94
CA VAL A 143 -11.01 25.55 -5.06
C VAL A 143 -10.02 24.39 -4.94
N ASN A 144 -9.15 24.26 -5.94
CA ASN A 144 -8.19 23.15 -6.11
C ASN A 144 -7.25 22.92 -4.91
N ASN A 145 -6.84 23.98 -4.21
CA ASN A 145 -5.95 23.85 -3.06
C ASN A 145 -6.67 23.50 -1.73
N LEU A 146 -7.99 23.26 -1.76
CA LEU A 146 -8.75 22.91 -0.56
C LEU A 146 -8.24 21.63 0.11
N GLU A 147 -7.78 20.65 -0.66
CA GLU A 147 -7.24 19.40 -0.14
C GLU A 147 -6.00 19.61 0.77
N LYS A 148 -5.31 20.76 0.67
CA LYS A 148 -4.20 21.11 1.59
C LYS A 148 -4.62 21.18 3.06
N LEU A 149 -5.90 21.45 3.36
CA LEU A 149 -6.40 21.51 4.73
C LEU A 149 -6.51 20.13 5.38
N LYS A 150 -6.75 19.08 4.59
CA LYS A 150 -7.05 17.74 5.09
C LYS A 150 -5.87 17.07 5.81
N PRO A 151 -4.62 17.08 5.29
CA PRO A 151 -3.44 16.65 6.06
C PRO A 151 -3.32 17.38 7.41
N ILE A 152 -3.56 18.69 7.43
CA ILE A 152 -3.44 19.52 8.64
C ILE A 152 -4.54 19.18 9.64
N ILE A 153 -5.79 19.02 9.20
CA ILE A 153 -6.91 18.59 10.07
C ILE A 153 -6.60 17.22 10.69
N ASN A 154 -6.11 16.27 9.91
CA ASN A 154 -5.73 14.95 10.41
C ASN A 154 -4.61 15.03 11.46
N LEU A 155 -3.60 15.87 11.21
CA LEU A 155 -2.50 16.11 12.14
C LEU A 155 -3.01 16.75 13.44
N LEU A 156 -3.80 17.82 13.36
CA LEU A 156 -4.41 18.51 14.50
C LEU A 156 -5.26 17.55 15.34
N THR A 157 -6.07 16.71 14.68
CA THR A 157 -6.92 15.71 15.34
C THR A 157 -6.08 14.72 16.15
N SER A 158 -5.03 14.18 15.54
CA SER A 158 -4.12 13.24 16.19
C SER A 158 -3.33 13.89 17.33
N ILE A 159 -2.81 15.10 17.14
CA ILE A 159 -2.08 15.82 18.19
C ILE A 159 -3.01 16.14 19.36
N LEU A 160 -4.23 16.63 19.07
CA LEU A 160 -5.25 16.90 20.08
C LEU A 160 -5.62 15.64 20.87
N ALA A 161 -5.66 14.47 20.23
CA ALA A 161 -5.94 13.21 20.89
C ALA A 161 -4.77 12.73 21.76
N LEU A 162 -3.53 12.97 21.33
CA LEU A 162 -2.34 12.32 21.89
C LEU A 162 -1.62 13.10 22.99
N TYR A 163 -1.57 14.44 22.94
CA TYR A 163 -0.65 15.22 23.78
C TYR A 163 -1.35 16.12 24.81
N ASN A 164 -0.68 16.39 25.94
CA ASN A 164 -1.19 17.31 26.98
C ASN A 164 -1.09 18.78 26.58
N GLU A 165 -0.12 19.14 25.74
CA GLU A 165 0.05 20.50 25.21
C GLU A 165 -0.07 20.53 23.67
N PRO A 166 -1.27 20.27 23.11
CA PRO A 166 -1.46 20.20 21.67
C PRO A 166 -0.92 21.41 20.88
N PRO A 167 -1.18 22.68 21.30
CA PRO A 167 -0.71 23.85 20.55
C PRO A 167 0.81 23.89 20.37
N LYS A 168 1.58 23.61 21.44
CA LYS A 168 3.05 23.60 21.38
C LYS A 168 3.58 22.50 20.46
N VAL A 169 3.02 21.30 20.58
CA VAL A 169 3.41 20.16 19.71
C VAL A 169 3.11 20.48 18.26
N PHE A 170 1.93 21.05 17.97
CA PHE A 170 1.58 21.46 16.61
C PHE A 170 2.52 22.53 16.07
N GLN A 171 2.78 23.60 16.83
CA GLN A 171 3.71 24.67 16.41
C GLN A 171 5.11 24.11 16.10
N MET A 172 5.63 23.21 16.94
CA MET A 172 6.92 22.55 16.73
C MET A 172 6.91 21.73 15.43
N ILE A 173 5.92 20.84 15.26
CA ILE A 173 5.81 20.01 14.04
C ILE A 173 5.65 20.86 12.79
N MET A 174 4.82 21.90 12.84
CA MET A 174 4.60 22.76 11.69
C MET A 174 5.86 23.53 11.32
N THR A 175 6.60 24.05 12.31
CA THR A 175 7.90 24.71 12.11
C THR A 175 8.89 23.75 11.47
N ASP A 176 9.01 22.53 11.99
CA ASP A 176 10.03 21.57 11.56
C ASP A 176 9.71 20.90 10.21
N TYR A 177 8.42 20.73 9.88
CA TYR A 177 7.97 19.88 8.77
C TYR A 177 7.03 20.53 7.75
N ILE A 178 6.38 21.66 8.02
CA ILE A 178 5.41 22.27 7.08
C ILE A 178 5.92 23.60 6.50
N THR A 179 6.59 24.43 7.30
CA THR A 179 7.09 25.75 6.82
C THR A 179 8.14 25.67 5.71
N ALA A 180 8.73 24.50 5.48
CA ALA A 180 9.74 24.26 4.45
C ALA A 180 9.28 23.24 3.38
N ASN A 181 7.97 23.07 3.16
CA ASN A 181 7.42 22.07 2.22
C ASN A 181 7.86 20.62 2.54
N ARG A 182 8.17 20.31 3.79
CA ARG A 182 8.78 19.01 4.13
C ARG A 182 7.76 17.88 4.14
N LEU A 183 6.48 18.03 4.50
CA LEU A 183 5.50 16.91 4.38
C LEU A 183 5.12 16.52 2.93
N ASN A 184 5.81 17.05 1.92
CA ASN A 184 5.57 16.76 0.50
C ASN A 184 6.31 15.51 0.00
N THR A 185 7.04 14.80 0.87
CA THR A 185 7.68 13.53 0.51
C THR A 185 7.31 12.44 1.51
N CYS A 186 7.26 11.21 0.99
CA CYS A 186 7.15 9.99 1.77
C CYS A 186 8.13 9.98 2.95
N THR A 187 9.41 10.22 2.71
CA THR A 187 10.47 10.18 3.74
C THR A 187 10.25 11.16 4.88
N ASN A 188 9.78 12.36 4.57
CA ASN A 188 9.51 13.37 5.58
C ASN A 188 8.23 13.09 6.37
N ILE A 189 7.23 12.43 5.76
CA ILE A 189 6.05 11.92 6.48
C ILE A 189 6.51 10.88 7.52
N ASP A 190 7.33 9.89 7.12
CA ASP A 190 7.86 8.89 8.05
C ASP A 190 8.72 9.52 9.17
N ALA A 191 9.55 10.51 8.82
CA ALA A 191 10.35 11.26 9.80
C ALA A 191 9.47 12.04 10.80
N CYS A 192 8.41 12.70 10.33
CA CYS A 192 7.45 13.42 11.17
C CYS A 192 6.74 12.46 12.13
N ILE A 193 6.26 11.33 11.64
CA ILE A 193 5.59 10.32 12.48
C ILE A 193 6.56 9.73 13.50
N THR A 194 7.81 9.48 13.10
CA THR A 194 8.86 9.02 14.01
C THR A 194 9.15 10.06 15.09
N HIS A 195 9.22 11.34 14.73
CA HIS A 195 9.39 12.42 15.69
C HIS A 195 8.21 12.51 16.68
N LEU A 196 6.97 12.42 16.19
CA LEU A 196 5.78 12.36 17.07
C LEU A 196 5.87 11.19 18.06
N LYS A 197 6.34 10.01 17.63
CA LYS A 197 6.51 8.85 18.51
C LYS A 197 7.56 9.06 19.61
N THR A 198 8.58 9.88 19.39
CA THR A 198 9.68 10.09 20.36
C THR A 198 9.36 11.15 21.41
N LEU A 199 8.36 12.01 21.17
CA LEU A 199 7.91 12.99 22.14
C LEU A 199 7.34 12.32 23.40
N LYS A 200 7.76 12.76 24.59
CA LYS A 200 7.36 12.14 25.87
C LYS A 200 6.07 12.73 26.48
N ASN A 201 5.51 13.79 25.92
CA ASN A 201 4.40 14.56 26.50
C ASN A 201 3.00 14.01 26.14
N PHE A 202 2.83 12.69 26.14
CA PHE A 202 1.53 12.07 25.86
C PHE A 202 0.54 12.30 27.00
N LYS A 203 -0.76 12.28 26.68
CA LYS A 203 -1.82 12.37 27.68
C LYS A 203 -1.75 11.24 28.68
N ILE A 204 -2.02 11.57 29.94
CA ILE A 204 -2.06 10.62 31.04
C ILE A 204 -3.14 9.57 30.76
N GLY A 205 -2.80 8.28 30.92
CA GLY A 205 -3.72 7.16 30.72
C GLY A 205 -3.75 6.57 29.31
N LEU A 206 -2.98 7.12 28.35
CA LEU A 206 -2.81 6.49 27.04
C LEU A 206 -1.80 5.35 27.11
N ASP A 207 -2.22 4.15 26.71
CA ASP A 207 -1.32 3.01 26.56
C ASP A 207 -0.56 3.07 25.21
N LYS A 208 0.56 2.36 25.14
CA LYS A 208 1.45 2.34 23.97
C LYS A 208 0.74 1.87 22.69
N ASN A 209 -0.24 0.95 22.79
CA ASN A 209 -0.94 0.45 21.61
C ASN A 209 -1.90 1.50 21.05
N THR A 210 -2.60 2.23 21.91
CA THR A 210 -3.47 3.34 21.46
C THR A 210 -2.67 4.43 20.77
N ILE A 211 -1.52 4.83 21.34
CA ILE A 211 -0.61 5.81 20.73
C ILE A 211 -0.18 5.33 19.34
N ASN A 212 0.33 4.09 19.25
CA ASN A 212 0.77 3.51 17.98
C ASN A 212 -0.36 3.44 16.95
N LYS A 213 -1.60 3.12 17.36
CA LYS A 213 -2.76 3.04 16.47
C LYS A 213 -3.14 4.41 15.89
N ILE A 214 -3.17 5.46 16.72
CA ILE A 214 -3.50 6.82 16.28
C ILE A 214 -2.43 7.33 15.31
N LEU A 215 -1.15 7.19 15.67
CA LEU A 215 -0.03 7.62 14.81
C LEU A 215 0.03 6.83 13.51
N SER A 216 -0.27 5.53 13.55
CA SER A 216 -0.36 4.71 12.34
C SER A 216 -1.49 5.16 11.42
N LYS A 217 -2.65 5.51 12.00
CA LYS A 217 -3.76 6.07 11.22
C LYS A 217 -3.40 7.41 10.60
N LEU A 218 -2.72 8.29 11.35
CA LEU A 218 -2.24 9.57 10.83
C LEU A 218 -1.29 9.38 9.64
N GLU A 219 -0.27 8.54 9.79
CA GLU A 219 0.70 8.24 8.74
C GLU A 219 0.02 7.76 7.46
N ILE A 220 -0.94 6.85 7.58
CA ILE A 220 -1.72 6.34 6.44
C ILE A 220 -2.50 7.44 5.73
N GLU A 221 -3.15 8.35 6.48
CA GLU A 221 -3.91 9.45 5.86
C GLU A 221 -2.98 10.49 5.22
N LEU A 222 -1.81 10.76 5.80
CA LEU A 222 -0.81 11.64 5.19
C LEU A 222 -0.26 11.03 3.89
N LEU A 223 0.08 9.74 3.89
CA LEU A 223 0.58 9.05 2.70
C LEU A 223 -0.49 8.97 1.60
N LYS A 224 -1.79 8.82 1.94
CA LYS A 224 -2.87 8.88 0.95
C LYS A 224 -3.00 10.23 0.29
N ASN A 225 -2.95 11.30 1.08
CA ASN A 225 -3.03 12.65 0.53
C ASN A 225 -1.81 12.93 -0.36
N TRP A 226 -0.62 12.48 0.05
CA TRP A 226 0.58 12.58 -0.78
C TRP A 226 0.46 11.81 -2.11
N LEU A 227 -0.05 10.58 -2.09
CA LEU A 227 -0.25 9.76 -3.28
C LEU A 227 -1.22 10.38 -4.30
N TYR A 228 -2.21 11.15 -3.85
CA TYR A 228 -3.18 11.80 -4.72
C TYR A 228 -2.49 12.78 -5.69
N ASP A 229 -1.47 13.51 -5.21
CA ASP A 229 -0.73 14.51 -5.99
C ASP A 229 0.55 13.95 -6.65
N ASN A 230 0.94 12.71 -6.34
CA ASN A 230 2.24 12.12 -6.72
C ASN A 230 2.06 10.70 -7.26
N ASP A 231 1.06 10.50 -8.10
CA ASP A 231 0.68 9.17 -8.55
C ASP A 231 1.77 8.47 -9.37
N ASP A 232 2.49 9.25 -10.16
CA ASP A 232 3.67 8.81 -10.90
C ASP A 232 4.87 8.41 -10.03
N ASN A 233 4.87 8.71 -8.72
CA ASN A 233 6.01 8.46 -7.81
C ASN A 233 5.70 7.40 -6.74
N TYR A 234 4.73 6.50 -6.98
CA TYR A 234 4.30 5.48 -6.01
C TYR A 234 5.42 4.56 -5.48
N VAL A 235 6.57 4.48 -6.16
CA VAL A 235 7.75 3.72 -5.73
C VAL A 235 8.34 4.24 -4.41
N ASP A 236 8.25 5.54 -4.14
CA ASP A 236 8.75 6.10 -2.87
C ASP A 236 7.94 5.59 -1.68
N LEU A 237 6.65 5.33 -1.89
CA LEU A 237 5.84 4.65 -0.89
C LEU A 237 6.26 3.19 -0.71
N LEU A 238 6.57 2.47 -1.80
CA LEU A 238 7.08 1.08 -1.70
C LEU A 238 8.36 1.02 -0.87
N GLN A 239 9.26 2.02 -0.98
CA GLN A 239 10.46 2.11 -0.15
C GLN A 239 10.15 2.20 1.35
N ILE A 240 9.13 2.98 1.73
CA ILE A 240 8.68 3.05 3.13
C ILE A 240 8.08 1.71 3.58
N LEU A 241 7.27 1.08 2.72
CA LEU A 241 6.65 -0.20 3.00
C LEU A 241 7.69 -1.32 3.18
N ASP A 242 8.81 -1.24 2.46
CA ASP A 242 9.89 -2.22 2.51
C ASP A 242 10.79 -2.07 3.74
N ASN A 243 10.76 -0.91 4.42
CA ASN A 243 11.53 -0.70 5.64
C ASN A 243 11.24 -1.82 6.67
N SER A 244 12.31 -2.38 7.25
CA SER A 244 12.26 -3.55 8.14
C SER A 244 11.50 -3.31 9.43
N ASN A 245 11.44 -2.05 9.87
CA ASN A 245 10.71 -1.65 11.07
C ASN A 245 9.20 -1.46 10.86
N ASN A 246 8.75 -1.48 9.61
CA ASN A 246 7.36 -1.23 9.26
C ASN A 246 6.57 -2.53 9.10
N ASP A 247 5.41 -2.64 9.76
CA ASP A 247 4.49 -3.75 9.53
C ASP A 247 3.64 -3.47 8.28
N LEU A 248 3.66 -4.35 7.29
CA LEU A 248 2.81 -4.19 6.10
C LEU A 248 1.32 -4.18 6.43
N TRP A 249 0.91 -4.93 7.45
CA TRP A 249 -0.50 -5.02 7.87
C TRP A 249 -1.03 -3.70 8.42
N LYS A 250 -0.14 -2.83 8.89
CA LYS A 250 -0.49 -1.49 9.34
C LYS A 250 -1.06 -0.65 8.21
N TYR A 251 -0.53 -0.79 7.00
CA TYR A 251 -0.96 0.03 5.87
C TYR A 251 -2.36 -0.40 5.44
N SER A 252 -3.31 0.53 5.56
CA SER A 252 -4.74 0.21 5.35
C SER A 252 -5.00 -0.35 3.96
N ALA A 253 -6.11 -1.08 3.80
CA ALA A 253 -6.56 -1.60 2.50
C ALA A 253 -6.62 -0.51 1.40
N LYS A 254 -6.88 0.76 1.75
CA LYS A 254 -6.96 1.86 0.79
C LYS A 254 -5.62 2.19 0.10
N ILE A 255 -4.49 2.10 0.82
CA ILE A 255 -3.17 2.28 0.20
C ILE A 255 -2.91 1.14 -0.80
N PHE A 256 -3.37 -0.06 -0.47
CA PHE A 256 -3.23 -1.19 -1.37
C PHE A 256 -4.17 -1.12 -2.58
N ALA A 257 -5.40 -0.65 -2.40
CA ALA A 257 -6.34 -0.39 -3.50
C ALA A 257 -5.79 0.64 -4.50
N TYR A 258 -4.98 1.57 -4.04
CA TYR A 258 -4.28 2.50 -4.91
C TYR A 258 -3.27 1.79 -5.83
N PHE A 259 -2.45 0.88 -5.31
CA PHE A 259 -1.55 0.07 -6.15
C PHE A 259 -2.33 -0.84 -7.13
N GLU A 260 -3.51 -1.33 -6.75
CA GLU A 260 -4.39 -2.09 -7.66
C GLU A 260 -4.76 -1.27 -8.90
N GLY A 261 -5.05 0.03 -8.72
CA GLY A 261 -5.36 0.97 -9.79
C GLY A 261 -4.14 1.34 -10.63
N VAL A 262 -3.05 1.81 -10.00
CA VAL A 262 -1.84 2.30 -10.71
C VAL A 262 -1.15 1.20 -11.50
N LEU A 263 -1.01 0.02 -10.92
CA LEU A 263 -0.40 -1.12 -11.62
C LEU A 263 -1.39 -1.78 -12.59
N GLY A 264 -2.66 -1.38 -12.60
CA GLY A 264 -3.67 -1.94 -13.50
C GLY A 264 -3.83 -3.44 -13.31
N PHE A 265 -4.23 -3.90 -12.12
CA PHE A 265 -4.41 -5.35 -11.87
C PHE A 265 -5.42 -6.00 -12.80
N GLU A 266 -6.35 -5.21 -13.34
CA GLU A 266 -7.27 -5.64 -14.38
C GLU A 266 -6.54 -6.08 -15.66
N ILE A 267 -5.46 -5.41 -16.05
CA ILE A 267 -4.63 -5.79 -17.20
C ILE A 267 -3.99 -7.16 -16.97
N ILE A 268 -3.53 -7.43 -15.74
CA ILE A 268 -2.99 -8.73 -15.36
C ILE A 268 -4.06 -9.82 -15.50
N ARG A 269 -5.31 -9.51 -15.14
CA ARG A 269 -6.44 -10.42 -15.29
C ARG A 269 -6.76 -10.70 -16.76
N THR A 270 -6.92 -9.65 -17.58
CA THR A 270 -7.29 -9.78 -18.99
C THR A 270 -6.20 -10.43 -19.83
N ASN A 271 -4.93 -10.22 -19.48
CA ASN A 271 -3.79 -10.77 -20.20
C ASN A 271 -3.26 -12.06 -19.56
N HIS A 272 -4.04 -12.68 -18.66
CA HIS A 272 -3.71 -13.95 -18.04
C HIS A 272 -2.31 -14.00 -17.37
N GLY A 273 -1.92 -12.92 -16.68
CA GLY A 273 -0.61 -12.82 -16.02
C GLY A 273 0.55 -12.43 -16.95
N GLN A 274 0.34 -12.40 -18.26
CA GLN A 274 1.35 -12.04 -19.25
C GLN A 274 1.37 -10.52 -19.46
N VAL A 275 2.34 -9.85 -18.84
CA VAL A 275 2.49 -8.39 -18.92
C VAL A 275 3.76 -7.99 -19.68
N THR A 276 3.66 -6.89 -20.41
CA THR A 276 4.81 -6.11 -20.89
C THR A 276 5.30 -5.22 -19.76
N VAL A 277 6.61 -4.91 -19.75
CA VAL A 277 7.19 -3.97 -18.77
C VAL A 277 7.22 -2.60 -19.43
N ASP A 278 6.06 -1.96 -19.42
CA ASP A 278 5.81 -0.64 -19.98
C ASP A 278 4.97 0.23 -19.01
N GLY A 279 4.99 1.54 -19.24
CA GLY A 279 4.30 2.52 -18.40
C GLY A 279 4.64 2.38 -16.91
N PRO A 280 3.65 2.17 -16.02
CA PRO A 280 3.87 2.11 -14.58
C PRO A 280 4.79 0.95 -14.17
N TYR A 281 4.84 -0.15 -14.92
CA TYR A 281 5.67 -1.31 -14.59
C TYR A 281 7.18 -1.07 -14.72
N VAL A 282 7.60 -0.08 -15.51
CA VAL A 282 9.02 0.26 -15.69
C VAL A 282 9.63 0.71 -14.37
N GLN A 283 8.94 1.59 -13.64
CA GLN A 283 9.41 2.09 -12.35
C GLN A 283 9.47 0.97 -11.29
N LEU A 284 8.46 0.10 -11.28
CA LEU A 284 8.43 -1.06 -10.38
C LEU A 284 9.58 -2.04 -10.65
N GLU A 285 9.86 -2.35 -11.93
CA GLU A 285 10.95 -3.25 -12.29
C GLU A 285 12.30 -2.67 -11.87
N GLN A 286 12.53 -1.37 -12.11
CA GLN A 286 13.74 -0.69 -11.67
C GLN A 286 13.91 -0.73 -10.14
N TYR A 287 12.81 -0.53 -9.40
CA TYR A 287 12.81 -0.63 -7.94
C TYR A 287 13.13 -2.05 -7.46
N LEU A 288 12.45 -3.06 -7.98
CA LEU A 288 12.66 -4.47 -7.60
C LEU A 288 14.06 -4.97 -7.96
N ALA A 289 14.63 -4.49 -9.07
CA ALA A 289 16.02 -4.79 -9.44
C ALA A 289 17.01 -4.24 -8.41
N ARG A 290 16.81 -3.01 -7.93
CA ARG A 290 17.66 -2.38 -6.90
C ARG A 290 17.55 -3.09 -5.55
N VAL A 291 16.33 -3.40 -5.10
CA VAL A 291 16.10 -4.04 -3.79
C VAL A 291 16.67 -5.46 -3.75
N ASN A 292 16.51 -6.24 -4.82
CA ASN A 292 17.03 -7.60 -4.89
C ASN A 292 18.56 -7.69 -4.88
N MET A 293 19.27 -6.68 -5.41
CA MET A 293 20.74 -6.62 -5.30
C MET A 293 21.20 -6.50 -3.84
N SER A 294 20.37 -5.99 -2.95
CA SER A 294 20.72 -5.76 -1.54
C SER A 294 20.36 -6.92 -0.60
N GLN A 295 19.76 -8.02 -1.09
CA GLN A 295 19.27 -9.17 -0.29
C GLN A 295 18.35 -8.81 0.89
N ARG A 296 17.79 -7.59 0.95
CA ARG A 296 17.25 -7.05 2.19
C ARG A 296 15.85 -7.53 2.55
N THR A 297 14.97 -7.87 1.60
CA THR A 297 13.61 -8.37 1.90
C THR A 297 12.84 -8.77 0.63
N THR A 298 12.25 -9.97 0.57
CA THR A 298 11.23 -10.37 -0.45
C THR A 298 9.81 -9.85 -0.13
N LYS A 299 9.74 -8.85 0.76
CA LYS A 299 8.52 -8.38 1.43
C LYS A 299 7.54 -7.75 0.44
N ILE A 300 8.03 -6.87 -0.42
CA ILE A 300 7.22 -6.23 -1.48
C ILE A 300 6.79 -7.24 -2.54
N GLU A 301 7.66 -8.18 -2.92
CA GLU A 301 7.30 -9.24 -3.89
C GLU A 301 6.16 -10.11 -3.35
N HIS A 302 6.25 -10.52 -2.09
CA HIS A 302 5.18 -11.28 -1.43
C HIS A 302 3.89 -10.47 -1.31
N LEU A 303 3.97 -9.20 -0.94
CA LEU A 303 2.83 -8.31 -0.87
C LEU A 303 2.12 -8.21 -2.23
N LEU A 304 2.85 -7.83 -3.27
CA LEU A 304 2.30 -7.65 -4.62
C LEU A 304 1.72 -8.97 -5.13
N SER A 305 2.45 -10.08 -4.96
CA SER A 305 1.96 -11.38 -5.42
C SER A 305 0.64 -11.77 -4.73
N ASN A 306 0.55 -11.58 -3.41
CA ASN A 306 -0.66 -11.90 -2.65
C ASN A 306 -1.82 -10.95 -2.95
N ARG A 307 -1.54 -9.66 -3.21
CA ARG A 307 -2.56 -8.67 -3.56
C ARG A 307 -3.16 -8.92 -4.93
N ILE A 308 -2.33 -9.15 -5.94
CA ILE A 308 -2.78 -9.54 -7.29
C ILE A 308 -3.59 -10.84 -7.21
N HIS A 309 -3.08 -11.86 -6.50
CA HIS A 309 -3.81 -13.12 -6.31
C HIS A 309 -5.18 -12.91 -5.65
N SER A 310 -5.24 -12.08 -4.59
CA SER A 310 -6.50 -11.77 -3.90
C SER A 310 -7.49 -11.03 -4.79
N TYR A 311 -7.01 -10.11 -5.64
CA TYR A 311 -7.81 -9.41 -6.63
C TYR A 311 -8.42 -10.39 -7.64
N LEU A 312 -7.60 -11.26 -8.24
CA LEU A 312 -8.06 -12.26 -9.21
C LEU A 312 -9.16 -13.16 -8.62
N LYS A 313 -9.01 -13.60 -7.36
CA LYS A 313 -10.01 -14.45 -6.68
C LYS A 313 -11.39 -13.82 -6.55
N GLN A 314 -11.49 -12.50 -6.39
CA GLN A 314 -12.79 -11.83 -6.20
C GLN A 314 -13.73 -12.04 -7.39
N THR A 315 -13.18 -12.39 -8.56
CA THR A 315 -13.94 -12.58 -9.79
C THR A 315 -14.51 -13.99 -9.97
N ILE A 316 -14.13 -14.95 -9.13
CA ILE A 316 -14.55 -16.35 -9.26
C ILE A 316 -15.99 -16.53 -8.79
N ARG A 317 -16.87 -16.98 -9.69
CA ARG A 317 -18.17 -17.57 -9.34
C ARG A 317 -18.06 -19.09 -9.40
N LYS A 318 -18.50 -19.78 -8.34
CA LYS A 318 -18.41 -21.25 -8.23
C LYS A 318 -18.99 -22.00 -9.43
N GLU A 319 -20.06 -21.45 -10.00
CA GLU A 319 -20.79 -21.98 -11.16
C GLU A 319 -19.96 -21.99 -12.45
N ASN A 320 -18.96 -21.11 -12.58
CA ASN A 320 -18.21 -20.91 -13.81
C ASN A 320 -16.82 -21.59 -13.80
N ILE A 321 -16.40 -22.19 -12.68
CA ILE A 321 -15.03 -22.67 -12.48
C ILE A 321 -14.59 -23.63 -13.58
N GLU A 322 -15.43 -24.61 -13.96
CA GLU A 322 -15.06 -25.56 -15.02
C GLU A 322 -14.89 -24.88 -16.38
N SER A 323 -15.78 -23.95 -16.74
CA SER A 323 -15.69 -23.18 -17.99
C SER A 323 -14.45 -22.29 -18.02
N SER A 324 -14.10 -21.65 -16.91
CA SER A 324 -12.91 -20.82 -16.77
C SER A 324 -11.63 -21.64 -16.90
N ILE A 325 -11.55 -22.80 -16.23
CA ILE A 325 -10.42 -23.73 -16.37
C ILE A 325 -10.26 -24.16 -17.83
N ASN A 326 -11.37 -24.51 -18.49
CA ASN A 326 -11.34 -24.93 -19.89
C ASN A 326 -10.86 -23.83 -20.84
N ASN A 327 -11.36 -22.61 -20.67
CA ASN A 327 -11.03 -21.48 -21.55
C ASN A 327 -9.61 -20.95 -21.33
N GLU A 328 -9.06 -21.10 -20.13
CA GLU A 328 -7.76 -20.53 -19.75
C GLU A 328 -6.61 -21.55 -19.76
N TYR A 329 -6.86 -22.81 -20.13
CA TYR A 329 -5.86 -23.89 -20.07
C TYR A 329 -4.59 -23.61 -20.87
N THR A 330 -4.71 -23.08 -22.10
CA THR A 330 -3.54 -22.77 -22.93
C THR A 330 -2.63 -21.76 -22.27
N TYR A 331 -3.21 -20.73 -21.63
CA TYR A 331 -2.44 -19.74 -20.88
C TYR A 331 -1.76 -20.34 -19.65
N PHE A 332 -2.38 -21.32 -18.98
CA PHE A 332 -1.73 -22.05 -17.89
C PHE A 332 -0.48 -22.80 -18.34
N GLU A 333 -0.55 -23.51 -19.46
CA GLU A 333 0.59 -24.21 -20.04
C GLU A 333 1.71 -23.24 -20.45
N ASP A 334 1.36 -22.19 -21.20
CA ASP A 334 2.30 -21.18 -21.66
C ASP A 334 2.98 -20.44 -20.50
N ASN A 335 2.21 -20.06 -19.47
CA ASN A 335 2.72 -19.36 -18.30
C ASN A 335 3.68 -20.22 -17.47
N LEU A 336 3.46 -21.53 -17.39
CA LEU A 336 4.40 -22.44 -16.73
C LEU A 336 5.74 -22.49 -17.47
N ILE A 337 5.71 -22.57 -18.80
CA ILE A 337 6.91 -22.59 -19.64
C ILE A 337 7.64 -21.24 -19.55
N GLN A 338 6.90 -20.15 -19.64
CA GLN A 338 7.45 -18.79 -19.55
C GLN A 338 8.07 -18.51 -18.18
N LEU A 339 7.44 -18.94 -17.09
CA LEU A 339 8.00 -18.78 -15.75
C LEU A 339 9.29 -19.60 -15.59
N GLN A 340 9.33 -20.82 -16.14
CA GLN A 340 10.53 -21.66 -16.13
C GLN A 340 11.68 -21.00 -16.90
N SER A 341 11.40 -20.44 -18.08
CA SER A 341 12.43 -19.78 -18.89
C SER A 341 12.96 -18.51 -18.21
N LEU A 342 12.09 -17.68 -17.64
CA LEU A 342 12.47 -16.46 -16.91
C LEU A 342 13.33 -16.77 -15.68
N LEU A 343 13.01 -17.81 -14.92
CA LEU A 343 13.78 -18.17 -13.72
C LEU A 343 15.20 -18.68 -14.06
N ASN A 344 15.44 -19.12 -15.29
CA ASN A 344 16.76 -19.57 -15.76
C ASN A 344 17.61 -18.44 -16.37
N GLN A 345 17.07 -17.23 -16.55
CA GLN A 345 17.79 -16.09 -17.12
C GLN A 345 18.60 -15.33 -16.06
N GLN A 346 19.80 -14.83 -16.44
CA GLN A 346 20.62 -13.98 -15.56
C GLN A 346 19.98 -12.62 -15.28
N GLN A 347 19.32 -12.01 -16.27
CA GLN A 347 18.54 -10.78 -16.12
C GLN A 347 17.05 -11.12 -16.22
N ARG A 348 16.50 -11.59 -15.11
CA ARG A 348 15.07 -11.93 -15.00
C ARG A 348 14.25 -10.70 -14.62
N SER A 349 13.12 -10.49 -15.31
CA SER A 349 12.15 -9.44 -14.94
C SER A 349 11.30 -9.91 -13.75
N GLN A 350 11.39 -9.17 -12.64
CA GLN A 350 10.68 -9.56 -11.42
C GLN A 350 9.19 -9.24 -11.48
N VAL A 351 8.83 -8.16 -12.18
CA VAL A 351 7.42 -7.82 -12.39
C VAL A 351 6.71 -8.94 -13.14
N LYS A 352 7.31 -9.43 -14.22
CA LYS A 352 6.75 -10.56 -14.99
C LYS A 352 6.63 -11.80 -14.12
N ILE A 353 7.64 -12.12 -13.31
CA ILE A 353 7.59 -13.26 -12.40
C ILE A 353 6.46 -13.12 -11.38
N ILE A 354 6.29 -11.95 -10.77
CA ILE A 354 5.22 -11.69 -9.80
C ILE A 354 3.84 -11.89 -10.47
N CYS A 355 3.64 -11.31 -11.65
CA CYS A 355 2.36 -11.39 -12.37
C CYS A 355 2.02 -12.83 -12.78
N LEU A 356 2.98 -13.54 -13.39
CA LEU A 356 2.83 -14.94 -13.78
C LEU A 356 2.57 -15.83 -12.56
N LEU A 357 3.33 -15.65 -11.47
CA LEU A 357 3.13 -16.43 -10.24
C LEU A 357 1.75 -16.19 -9.63
N SER A 358 1.27 -14.94 -9.60
CA SER A 358 -0.04 -14.62 -9.05
C SER A 358 -1.17 -15.20 -9.89
N TRP A 359 -1.06 -15.13 -11.22
CA TRP A 359 -2.06 -15.71 -12.10
C TRP A 359 -2.03 -17.26 -12.07
N LEU A 360 -0.84 -17.87 -12.03
CA LEU A 360 -0.70 -19.32 -11.88
C LEU A 360 -1.28 -19.80 -10.54
N LYS A 361 -1.04 -19.08 -9.43
CA LYS A 361 -1.69 -19.37 -8.14
C LYS A 361 -3.21 -19.35 -8.28
N TYR A 362 -3.76 -18.33 -8.93
CA TYR A 362 -5.20 -18.18 -9.19
C TYR A 362 -5.76 -19.36 -10.00
N TYR A 363 -5.17 -19.70 -11.14
CA TYR A 363 -5.63 -20.82 -11.97
C TYR A 363 -5.52 -22.16 -11.25
N THR A 364 -4.40 -22.38 -10.56
CA THR A 364 -4.14 -23.61 -9.80
C THR A 364 -5.13 -23.79 -8.64
N GLU A 365 -5.57 -22.68 -8.05
CA GLU A 365 -6.58 -22.66 -7.00
C GLU A 365 -7.95 -23.09 -7.52
N MET A 366 -8.38 -22.58 -8.67
CA MET A 366 -9.59 -23.02 -9.37
C MET A 366 -9.52 -24.51 -9.70
N TYR A 367 -8.39 -24.96 -10.25
CA TYR A 367 -8.16 -26.37 -10.55
C TYR A 367 -8.28 -27.25 -9.30
N SER A 368 -7.67 -26.84 -8.19
CA SER A 368 -7.71 -27.59 -6.93
C SER A 368 -9.13 -27.75 -6.39
N PHE A 369 -9.95 -26.71 -6.51
CA PHE A 369 -11.36 -26.75 -6.12
C PHE A 369 -12.17 -27.68 -7.03
N ALA A 370 -12.00 -27.56 -8.35
CA ALA A 370 -12.69 -28.42 -9.32
C ALA A 370 -12.33 -29.89 -9.12
N LEU A 371 -11.05 -30.19 -8.88
CA LEU A 371 -10.53 -31.55 -8.74
C LEU A 371 -11.14 -32.33 -7.57
N ILE A 372 -11.76 -31.68 -6.58
CA ILE A 372 -12.50 -32.36 -5.51
C ILE A 372 -14.01 -32.28 -5.74
N MET A 373 -14.53 -31.11 -6.11
CA MET A 373 -15.97 -30.88 -6.23
C MET A 373 -16.59 -31.62 -7.41
N THR A 374 -15.89 -31.69 -8.54
CA THR A 374 -16.44 -32.29 -9.74
C THR A 374 -15.91 -33.72 -9.85
N GLN A 375 -16.83 -34.69 -9.95
CA GLN A 375 -16.49 -36.06 -10.35
C GLN A 375 -16.26 -36.15 -11.86
N SER A 376 -16.23 -35.01 -12.56
CA SER A 376 -16.31 -34.91 -14.01
C SER A 376 -14.97 -35.32 -14.65
N GLN A 377 -15.07 -36.23 -15.62
CA GLN A 377 -13.95 -36.69 -16.45
C GLN A 377 -13.68 -35.71 -17.62
N HIS A 378 -13.76 -34.39 -17.39
CA HIS A 378 -13.59 -33.42 -18.47
C HIS A 378 -12.20 -33.53 -19.11
N ASN A 379 -12.16 -33.42 -20.45
CA ASN A 379 -10.93 -33.55 -21.24
C ASN A 379 -9.83 -32.58 -20.76
N VAL A 380 -10.19 -31.35 -20.34
CA VAL A 380 -9.22 -30.39 -19.83
C VAL A 380 -8.53 -30.84 -18.55
N MET A 381 -9.25 -31.50 -17.63
CA MET A 381 -8.66 -32.04 -16.40
C MET A 381 -7.62 -33.10 -16.72
N ARG A 382 -7.88 -33.95 -17.73
CA ARG A 382 -6.91 -34.93 -18.22
C ARG A 382 -5.70 -34.28 -18.89
N GLN A 383 -5.89 -33.15 -19.58
CA GLN A 383 -4.78 -32.38 -20.18
C GLN A 383 -3.89 -31.78 -19.09
N ILE A 384 -4.48 -31.15 -18.07
CA ILE A 384 -3.76 -30.62 -16.91
C ILE A 384 -3.01 -31.74 -16.19
N ASP A 385 -3.65 -32.89 -15.97
CA ASP A 385 -3.01 -34.05 -15.34
C ASP A 385 -1.82 -34.58 -16.16
N ARG A 386 -1.92 -34.62 -17.49
CA ARG A 386 -0.81 -35.01 -18.37
C ARG A 386 0.33 -34.00 -18.33
N LEU A 387 0.03 -32.70 -18.37
CA LEU A 387 1.02 -31.64 -18.26
C LEU A 387 1.78 -31.74 -16.93
N LEU A 388 1.05 -31.89 -15.81
CA LEU A 388 1.65 -32.04 -14.50
C LEU A 388 2.45 -33.36 -14.40
N LEU A 389 1.97 -34.47 -14.96
CA LEU A 389 2.72 -35.73 -14.96
C LEU A 389 4.05 -35.62 -15.71
N ASN A 390 4.04 -35.03 -16.90
CA ASN A 390 5.18 -35.03 -17.81
C ASN A 390 6.19 -33.90 -17.53
N ASN A 391 5.80 -32.86 -16.78
CA ASN A 391 6.70 -31.75 -16.47
C ASN A 391 7.42 -31.97 -15.12
N GLU A 392 8.73 -32.23 -15.19
CA GLU A 392 9.61 -32.47 -14.03
C GLU A 392 10.30 -31.21 -13.49
N SER A 393 9.98 -30.02 -14.01
CA SER A 393 10.62 -28.79 -13.56
C SER A 393 10.35 -28.50 -12.08
N LYS A 394 11.26 -27.74 -11.45
CA LYS A 394 11.09 -27.25 -10.06
C LYS A 394 9.84 -26.37 -9.90
N VAL A 395 9.49 -25.62 -10.94
CA VAL A 395 8.28 -24.79 -10.99
C VAL A 395 7.05 -25.68 -10.96
N CYS A 396 6.98 -26.69 -11.83
CA CYS A 396 5.87 -27.65 -11.85
C CYS A 396 5.75 -28.40 -10.51
N SER A 397 6.88 -28.81 -9.91
CA SER A 397 6.89 -29.42 -8.57
C SER A 397 6.29 -28.50 -7.50
N SER A 398 6.57 -27.19 -7.56
CA SER A 398 6.00 -26.21 -6.64
C SER A 398 4.49 -26.04 -6.84
N VAL A 399 4.03 -26.07 -8.11
CA VAL A 399 2.61 -26.04 -8.46
C VAL A 399 1.89 -27.27 -7.94
N LYS A 400 2.44 -28.47 -8.12
CA LYS A 400 1.91 -29.73 -7.55
C LYS A 400 1.70 -29.65 -6.04
N ILE A 401 2.71 -29.15 -5.31
CA ILE A 401 2.63 -28.97 -3.85
C ILE A 401 1.57 -27.92 -3.50
N PHE A 402 1.49 -26.82 -4.25
CA PHE A 402 0.48 -25.79 -4.05
C PHE A 402 -0.94 -26.34 -4.26
N ILE A 403 -1.18 -27.17 -5.28
CA ILE A 403 -2.46 -27.85 -5.52
C ILE A 403 -2.88 -28.66 -4.29
N ILE A 404 -1.97 -29.49 -3.77
CA ILE A 404 -2.22 -30.31 -2.56
C ILE A 404 -2.57 -29.43 -1.36
N LYS A 405 -1.81 -28.35 -1.15
CA LYS A 405 -2.06 -27.40 -0.07
C LYS A 405 -3.45 -26.76 -0.21
N GLN A 406 -3.85 -26.34 -1.40
CA GLN A 406 -5.15 -25.71 -1.63
C GLN A 406 -6.30 -26.70 -1.45
N MET A 407 -6.15 -27.95 -1.89
CA MET A 407 -7.13 -29.01 -1.66
C MET A 407 -7.41 -29.25 -0.18
N ILE A 408 -6.36 -29.38 0.63
CA ILE A 408 -6.45 -29.49 2.10
C ILE A 408 -7.19 -28.28 2.69
N TYR A 409 -6.82 -27.09 2.24
CA TYR A 409 -7.38 -25.82 2.74
C TYR A 409 -8.87 -25.67 2.40
N PHE A 410 -9.28 -25.84 1.14
CA PHE A 410 -10.66 -25.59 0.72
C PHE A 410 -11.67 -26.52 1.34
N HIS A 411 -11.26 -27.77 1.54
CA HIS A 411 -12.15 -28.81 2.02
C HIS A 411 -11.99 -29.06 3.51
N ASN A 412 -11.17 -28.25 4.19
CA ASN A 412 -10.88 -28.34 5.61
C ASN A 412 -10.57 -29.80 6.03
N MET A 413 -9.74 -30.46 5.24
CA MET A 413 -9.41 -31.87 5.40
C MET A 413 -7.92 -32.03 5.73
N SER A 414 -7.59 -33.07 6.49
CA SER A 414 -6.22 -33.51 6.71
C SER A 414 -5.64 -34.18 5.46
N LEU A 415 -4.31 -34.31 5.42
CA LEU A 415 -3.63 -35.04 4.34
C LEU A 415 -4.10 -36.50 4.22
N GLU A 416 -4.43 -37.16 5.34
CA GLU A 416 -4.92 -38.54 5.33
C GLU A 416 -6.34 -38.66 4.75
N GLU A 417 -7.22 -37.72 5.08
CA GLU A 417 -8.57 -37.64 4.50
C GLU A 417 -8.50 -37.34 2.99
N LEU A 418 -7.56 -36.49 2.56
CA LEU A 418 -7.29 -36.24 1.15
C LEU A 418 -6.83 -37.52 0.42
N LYS A 419 -5.91 -38.28 1.02
CA LYS A 419 -5.46 -39.58 0.46
C LYS A 419 -6.62 -40.54 0.26
N GLN A 420 -7.51 -40.65 1.24
CA GLN A 420 -8.70 -41.49 1.15
C GLN A 420 -9.65 -40.99 0.05
N THR A 421 -9.89 -39.69 -0.03
CA THR A 421 -10.77 -39.06 -1.03
C THR A 421 -10.26 -39.27 -2.46
N LEU A 422 -8.95 -39.20 -2.67
CA LEU A 422 -8.31 -39.35 -3.98
C LEU A 422 -7.89 -40.78 -4.31
N SER A 423 -7.99 -41.73 -3.37
CA SER A 423 -7.58 -43.14 -3.55
C SER A 423 -8.27 -43.81 -4.75
N ASN A 424 -9.53 -43.46 -4.99
CA ASN A 424 -10.35 -44.00 -6.07
C ASN A 424 -10.29 -43.16 -7.36
N ARG A 425 -9.59 -42.01 -7.36
CA ARG A 425 -9.43 -41.16 -8.55
C ARG A 425 -8.15 -41.53 -9.29
N ASN A 426 -8.22 -41.66 -10.62
CA ASN A 426 -7.05 -42.03 -11.43
C ASN A 426 -6.19 -40.81 -11.81
N ILE A 427 -5.59 -40.15 -10.82
CA ILE A 427 -4.74 -38.97 -11.03
C ILE A 427 -3.27 -39.37 -10.87
N ALA A 428 -2.60 -39.61 -11.99
CA ALA A 428 -1.29 -40.26 -12.03
C ALA A 428 -0.17 -39.47 -11.33
N TRP A 429 -0.15 -38.14 -11.46
CA TRP A 429 0.93 -37.32 -10.88
C TRP A 429 0.78 -37.12 -9.36
N ILE A 430 -0.44 -37.25 -8.83
CA ILE A 430 -0.72 -37.12 -7.39
C ILE A 430 -0.34 -38.41 -6.65
N LYS A 431 -0.56 -39.58 -7.27
CA LYS A 431 -0.34 -40.90 -6.66
C LYS A 431 1.04 -41.06 -6.00
N PRO A 432 2.18 -40.69 -6.63
CA PRO A 432 3.49 -40.76 -5.97
C PRO A 432 3.60 -39.93 -4.70
N ILE A 433 2.92 -38.77 -4.64
CA ILE A 433 2.96 -37.85 -3.51
C ILE A 433 2.06 -38.37 -2.36
N LEU A 434 0.95 -39.02 -2.70
CA LEU A 434 -0.01 -39.55 -1.73
C LEU A 434 0.31 -40.97 -1.23
N LEU A 435 0.91 -41.81 -2.06
CA LEU A 435 1.26 -43.21 -1.76
C LEU A 435 2.61 -43.36 -1.06
N GLN A 436 3.34 -42.27 -0.81
CA GLN A 436 4.47 -42.28 0.12
C GLN A 436 3.96 -42.48 1.55
N GLN A 437 3.62 -43.72 1.92
CA GLN A 437 3.67 -44.21 3.30
C GLN A 437 3.42 -45.73 3.38
N SER A 438 4.51 -46.48 3.59
CA SER A 438 4.55 -47.67 4.47
C SER A 438 5.93 -48.37 4.52
N ASN A 439 6.88 -48.07 3.62
CA ASN A 439 8.21 -48.72 3.63
C ASN A 439 9.38 -47.91 4.21
N ILE A 440 9.14 -46.74 4.82
CA ILE A 440 10.20 -45.90 5.40
C ILE A 440 10.68 -46.43 6.77
N HIS A 441 10.14 -47.57 7.24
CA HIS A 441 10.55 -48.13 8.53
C HIS A 441 11.89 -48.88 8.53
N GLU A 442 12.54 -49.15 7.39
CA GLU A 442 13.77 -49.96 7.45
C GLU A 442 15.03 -49.41 6.80
N LYS A 443 15.02 -48.57 5.76
CA LYS A 443 16.28 -48.13 5.12
C LYS A 443 16.16 -46.73 4.51
N GLU A 444 16.17 -45.70 5.34
CA GLU A 444 16.74 -44.34 5.11
C GLU A 444 16.09 -43.33 6.07
N PRO A 445 16.87 -42.54 6.83
CA PRO A 445 16.30 -41.61 7.80
C PRO A 445 15.64 -40.43 7.07
N ASN A 446 14.30 -40.40 7.10
CA ASN A 446 13.45 -39.20 6.97
C ASN A 446 13.96 -38.12 6.00
N ASN A 447 13.66 -38.25 4.71
CA ASN A 447 13.66 -37.08 3.83
C ASN A 447 12.66 -36.05 4.39
N PHE A 448 13.20 -34.95 4.89
CA PHE A 448 12.45 -33.86 5.50
C PHE A 448 11.50 -33.23 4.48
N ILE A 449 10.20 -33.42 4.64
CA ILE A 449 9.20 -32.55 4.02
C ILE A 449 8.89 -31.44 5.01
N LEU A 450 9.75 -30.43 5.04
CA LEU A 450 9.36 -29.09 5.50
C LEU A 450 8.54 -28.45 4.36
N PRO A 451 7.76 -27.39 4.60
CA PRO A 451 7.14 -26.60 3.53
C PRO A 451 8.23 -25.89 2.69
N THR A 452 8.96 -26.65 1.90
CA THR A 452 10.00 -26.21 0.96
C THR A 452 9.29 -25.92 -0.35
N PRO A 453 9.05 -24.63 -0.60
CA PRO A 453 10.10 -23.87 -1.26
C PRO A 453 10.63 -22.63 -0.50
N LEU A 454 10.25 -22.38 0.76
CA LEU A 454 10.58 -21.12 1.46
C LEU A 454 11.40 -21.29 2.76
N PHE A 455 12.00 -22.45 3.02
CA PHE A 455 12.84 -22.62 4.20
C PHE A 455 14.33 -22.46 3.87
N GLU A 456 14.80 -21.22 3.99
CA GLU A 456 16.19 -20.83 3.72
C GLU A 456 17.17 -21.44 4.76
N CYS A 457 16.71 -21.73 5.97
CA CYS A 457 17.55 -22.22 7.09
C CYS A 457 17.67 -23.75 7.18
N LYS A 458 17.67 -24.46 6.04
CA LYS A 458 17.66 -25.95 6.00
C LYS A 458 18.86 -26.55 6.75
N ASN A 459 20.04 -25.95 6.60
CA ASN A 459 21.27 -26.47 7.18
C ASN A 459 21.27 -26.31 8.70
N GLU A 460 20.82 -25.15 9.20
CA GLU A 460 20.68 -24.83 10.61
C GLU A 460 19.65 -25.75 11.28
N TYR A 461 18.54 -26.05 10.60
CA TYR A 461 17.56 -27.02 11.10
C TYR A 461 18.08 -28.46 11.14
N ILE A 462 18.82 -28.90 10.12
CA ILE A 462 19.47 -30.23 10.14
C ILE A 462 20.47 -30.29 11.30
N HIS A 463 21.24 -29.23 11.51
CA HIS A 463 22.19 -29.13 12.61
C HIS A 463 21.51 -29.23 13.97
N VAL A 464 20.43 -28.46 14.19
CA VAL A 464 19.61 -28.54 15.40
C VAL A 464 19.03 -29.95 15.58
N ASP A 465 18.44 -30.53 14.54
CA ASP A 465 17.82 -31.86 14.61
C ASP A 465 18.85 -32.96 14.92
N GLN A 466 20.06 -32.87 14.36
CA GLN A 466 21.16 -33.78 14.68
C GLN A 466 21.62 -33.64 16.13
N LEU A 467 21.82 -32.40 16.62
CA LEU A 467 22.19 -32.12 18.01
C LEU A 467 21.19 -32.74 18.98
N PHE A 468 19.89 -32.59 18.73
CA PHE A 468 18.85 -33.12 19.62
C PHE A 468 18.61 -34.63 19.46
N LYS A 469 18.86 -35.22 18.29
CA LYS A 469 18.76 -36.68 18.09
C LYS A 469 19.95 -37.46 18.66
N GLN A 470 21.12 -36.85 18.67
CA GLN A 470 22.38 -37.47 19.13
C GLN A 470 22.87 -36.83 20.44
N PHE A 471 21.95 -36.25 21.20
CA PHE A 471 22.25 -35.52 22.42
C PHE A 471 22.98 -36.41 23.44
N LYS A 472 24.21 -36.03 23.79
CA LYS A 472 25.05 -36.76 24.77
C LYS A 472 25.51 -35.91 25.95
N GLU A 473 25.64 -34.58 25.79
CA GLU A 473 26.22 -33.70 26.82
C GLU A 473 25.50 -32.35 26.96
N VAL A 474 25.35 -31.89 28.20
CA VAL A 474 24.66 -30.62 28.57
C VAL A 474 25.34 -29.39 27.93
N ASN A 475 26.66 -29.41 27.82
CA ASN A 475 27.45 -28.30 27.24
C ASN A 475 27.08 -27.99 25.79
N GLN A 476 26.62 -28.99 25.02
CA GLN A 476 26.18 -28.79 23.64
C GLN A 476 24.88 -27.99 23.57
N LEU A 477 24.00 -28.16 24.56
CA LEU A 477 22.75 -27.40 24.67
C LEU A 477 23.02 -25.95 25.06
N GLU A 478 23.92 -25.73 26.02
CA GLU A 478 24.32 -24.38 26.44
C GLU A 478 24.96 -23.61 25.29
N ASN A 479 25.81 -24.27 24.50
CA ASN A 479 26.40 -23.68 23.30
C ASN A 479 25.34 -23.38 22.24
N LEU A 480 24.37 -24.29 22.02
CA LEU A 480 23.26 -24.02 21.11
C LEU A 480 22.43 -22.82 21.57
N ILE A 481 22.10 -22.70 22.86
CA ILE A 481 21.35 -21.57 23.42
C ILE A 481 22.13 -20.26 23.21
N LYS A 482 23.44 -20.25 23.50
CA LYS A 482 24.30 -19.08 23.24
C LYS A 482 24.33 -18.71 21.76
N ASN A 483 24.43 -19.70 20.87
CA ASN A 483 24.43 -19.47 19.42
C ASN A 483 23.07 -18.99 18.91
N CYS A 484 21.95 -19.46 19.49
CA CYS A 484 20.61 -18.95 19.17
C CYS A 484 20.40 -17.50 19.61
N GLN A 485 21.18 -16.97 20.56
CA GLN A 485 21.09 -15.55 20.93
C GLN A 485 21.70 -14.63 19.87
N THR A 486 22.64 -15.13 19.07
CA THR A 486 23.37 -14.35 18.06
C THR A 486 22.91 -14.65 16.63
N ASP A 487 22.48 -15.89 16.35
CA ASP A 487 22.03 -16.33 15.04
C ASP A 487 20.50 -16.52 14.98
N LYS A 488 19.83 -15.62 14.25
CA LYS A 488 18.37 -15.65 14.05
C LYS A 488 17.90 -16.87 13.25
N SER A 489 18.69 -17.34 12.29
CA SER A 489 18.37 -18.51 11.46
C SER A 489 18.41 -19.80 12.28
N LEU A 490 19.41 -19.90 13.17
CA LEU A 490 19.53 -20.99 14.13
C LEU A 490 18.41 -20.98 15.18
N ALA A 491 18.08 -19.80 15.71
CA ALA A 491 16.98 -19.62 16.65
C ALA A 491 15.62 -20.02 16.04
N TYR A 492 15.34 -19.54 14.82
CA TYR A 492 14.12 -19.91 14.09
C TYR A 492 14.05 -21.41 13.81
N SER A 493 15.17 -22.03 13.43
CA SER A 493 15.28 -23.47 13.21
C SER A 493 15.06 -24.27 14.49
N PHE A 494 15.57 -23.79 15.64
CA PHE A 494 15.30 -24.37 16.96
C PHE A 494 13.82 -24.31 17.33
N TYR A 495 13.16 -23.16 17.15
CA TYR A 495 11.72 -23.04 17.43
C TYR A 495 10.88 -23.97 16.55
N LEU A 496 11.21 -24.07 15.26
CA LEU A 496 10.55 -25.01 14.35
C LEU A 496 10.75 -26.46 14.76
N TRP A 497 11.96 -26.82 15.19
CA TRP A 497 12.26 -28.15 15.70
C TRP A 497 11.44 -28.44 16.96
N PHE A 498 11.41 -27.50 17.91
CA PHE A 498 10.68 -27.61 19.16
C PHE A 498 9.17 -27.74 18.94
N VAL A 499 8.56 -26.88 18.10
CA VAL A 499 7.13 -26.96 17.75
C VAL A 499 6.79 -28.33 17.15
N ARG A 500 7.64 -28.85 16.25
CA ARG A 500 7.46 -30.18 15.66
C ARG A 500 7.56 -31.30 16.70
N TYR A 501 8.55 -31.23 17.60
CA TYR A 501 8.72 -32.20 18.66
C TYR A 501 7.52 -32.19 19.62
N TYR A 502 7.08 -31.00 20.04
CA TYR A 502 5.98 -30.84 20.98
C TYR A 502 4.61 -31.22 20.38
N THR A 503 4.37 -30.90 19.10
CA THR A 503 3.14 -31.32 18.40
C THR A 503 3.02 -32.83 18.24
N ARG A 504 4.13 -33.58 18.20
CA ARG A 504 4.13 -35.05 18.29
C ARG A 504 3.57 -35.54 19.63
N PHE A 505 3.91 -34.91 20.76
CA PHE A 505 3.36 -35.27 22.08
C PHE A 505 1.89 -34.88 22.24
N HIS A 506 1.47 -33.76 21.65
CA HIS A 506 0.07 -33.32 21.74
C HIS A 506 -0.91 -34.28 21.01
N ARG A 507 -0.45 -34.99 19.97
CA ARG A 507 -1.23 -36.06 19.32
C ARG A 507 -1.43 -37.28 20.23
N ILE A 508 -0.50 -37.58 21.13
CA ILE A 508 -0.58 -38.72 22.06
C ILE A 508 -1.62 -38.45 23.18
N LYS A 509 -1.74 -37.19 23.64
CA LYS A 509 -2.75 -36.83 24.65
C LYS A 509 -4.20 -37.04 24.18
N LYS A 510 -4.46 -36.96 22.87
CA LYS A 510 -5.80 -37.24 22.30
C LYS A 510 -6.17 -38.74 22.33
N TYR A 511 -5.18 -39.63 22.47
CA TYR A 511 -5.37 -41.08 22.60
C TYR A 511 -5.34 -41.56 24.06
N LEU A 512 -4.76 -40.79 24.99
CA LEU A 512 -4.73 -41.12 26.41
C LEU A 512 -5.99 -40.70 27.19
N ASN A 513 -6.88 -39.88 26.63
CA ASN A 513 -8.21 -39.60 27.21
C ASN A 513 -9.27 -40.66 26.84
N ARG A 514 -8.84 -41.88 26.49
CA ARG A 514 -9.71 -43.04 26.22
C ARG A 514 -9.39 -44.26 27.09
N TYR A 515 -8.66 -44.07 28.18
CA TYR A 515 -8.51 -45.04 29.26
C TYR A 515 -8.85 -44.41 30.59
#